data_AF-A0A954V5D3-F1
#
_entry.id   AF-A0A954V5D3-F1
#
_cell.length_a   1.000
_cell.length_b   1.000
_cell.length_c   1.000
_cell.angle_alpha   90.00
_cell.angle_beta   90.00
_cell.angle_gamma   90.00
#
_symmetry.space_group_name_H-M   'P 1'
#
loop_
_entity.id
_entity.type
_entity.pdbx_description
1 polymer ?
#
loop_
_entity_poly.entity_id
_entity_poly.type
_entity_poly.pdbx_seq_one_letter_code
_entity_poly.pdbx_strand_id
1 'polypeptide(L)'
;MPQRFTLRVIFAITSGSALLFGAFSALQAPVLFVLWFYGLLMFVAVAQSFLFRGIRPRASSIIAGTLYVVASCLIAIAVVIASNVPYRLSGMPCICAAVFFGPAAGYVAGLLVASLLAVVDIGERIVKRRRSPSDVDGNTD
;
A
#
# COMPACT_ATOMS: atom_id res chain seq x y z
N MET A 1 9.45 -25.07 0.02
CA MET A 1 8.80 -24.79 -1.29
C MET A 1 8.12 -23.43 -1.18
N PRO A 2 8.47 -22.41 -1.99
CA PRO A 2 7.91 -21.08 -1.82
C PRO A 2 6.41 -21.13 -2.12
N GLN A 3 5.60 -20.70 -1.15
CA GLN A 3 4.15 -20.71 -1.21
C GLN A 3 3.66 -19.95 -2.43
N ARG A 4 2.72 -20.59 -3.11
CA ARG A 4 1.94 -20.08 -4.23
C ARG A 4 1.51 -18.65 -3.89
N PHE A 5 1.95 -17.67 -4.67
CA PHE A 5 1.32 -16.36 -4.68
C PHE A 5 -0.14 -16.61 -5.09
N THR A 6 -1.03 -16.76 -4.09
CA THR A 6 -2.39 -17.22 -4.32
C THR A 6 -3.04 -16.21 -5.26
N LEU A 7 -3.64 -16.67 -6.36
CA LEU A 7 -4.34 -15.83 -7.36
C LEU A 7 -5.28 -14.79 -6.71
N ARG A 8 -5.76 -15.11 -5.50
CA ARG A 8 -6.55 -14.27 -4.59
C ARG A 8 -5.83 -13.01 -4.12
N VAL A 9 -4.54 -13.09 -3.78
CA VAL A 9 -3.71 -11.94 -3.37
C VAL A 9 -3.64 -10.95 -4.53
N ILE A 10 -3.35 -11.44 -5.74
CA ILE A 10 -3.28 -10.60 -6.93
C ILE A 10 -4.64 -9.95 -7.19
N PHE A 11 -5.73 -10.73 -7.18
CA PHE A 11 -7.08 -10.20 -7.34
C PHE A 11 -7.46 -9.13 -6.31
N ALA A 12 -7.11 -9.35 -5.04
CA ALA A 12 -7.39 -8.39 -3.97
C ALA A 12 -6.59 -7.10 -4.15
N ILE A 13 -5.31 -7.19 -4.52
CA ILE A 13 -4.48 -6.01 -4.78
C ILE A 13 -5.00 -5.24 -6.00
N THR A 14 -5.34 -5.94 -7.08
CA THR A 14 -5.87 -5.33 -8.30
C THR A 14 -7.23 -4.67 -8.06
N SER A 15 -8.15 -5.32 -7.33
CA SER A 15 -9.46 -4.74 -7.02
C SER A 15 -9.38 -3.57 -6.05
N GLY A 16 -8.54 -3.66 -5.01
CA GLY A 16 -8.27 -2.56 -4.08
C GLY A 16 -7.65 -1.36 -4.80
N SER A 17 -6.70 -1.62 -5.71
CA SER A 17 -6.13 -0.59 -6.58
C SER A 17 -7.20 0.04 -7.47
N ALA A 18 -8.02 -0.76 -8.16
CA ALA A 18 -9.07 -0.23 -9.03
C ALA A 18 -10.10 0.63 -8.28
N LEU A 19 -10.49 0.24 -7.06
CA LEU A 19 -11.38 1.03 -6.21
C LEU A 19 -10.74 2.35 -5.77
N LEU A 20 -9.47 2.31 -5.39
CA LEU A 20 -8.74 3.50 -4.98
C LEU A 20 -8.58 4.48 -6.15
N PHE A 21 -8.27 3.97 -7.34
CA PHE A 21 -8.21 4.77 -8.56
C PHE A 21 -9.59 5.36 -8.91
N GLY A 22 -10.66 4.56 -8.81
CA GLY A 22 -12.03 5.03 -9.01
C GLY A 22 -12.42 6.15 -8.03
N ALA A 23 -12.05 6.01 -6.76
CA ALA A 23 -12.27 7.04 -5.75
C ALA A 23 -11.51 8.34 -6.08
N PHE A 24 -10.25 8.26 -6.49
CA PHE A 24 -9.50 9.44 -6.91
C PHE A 24 -10.06 10.08 -8.18
N SER A 25 -10.52 9.27 -9.14
CA SER A 25 -11.18 9.77 -10.35
C SER A 25 -12.50 10.48 -10.02
N ALA A 26 -13.30 9.94 -9.11
CA ALA A 26 -14.55 10.56 -8.66
C ALA A 26 -14.32 11.91 -7.94
N LEU A 27 -13.22 12.03 -7.21
CA LEU A 27 -12.80 13.27 -6.55
C LEU A 27 -12.08 14.26 -7.48
N GLN A 28 -11.95 13.92 -8.77
CA GLN A 28 -11.19 14.69 -9.77
C GLN A 28 -9.75 15.01 -9.30
N ALA A 29 -9.13 14.05 -8.60
CA ALA A 29 -7.79 14.25 -8.08
C ALA A 29 -6.79 14.45 -9.23
N PRO A 30 -5.82 15.37 -9.08
CA PRO A 30 -4.82 15.61 -10.11
C PRO A 30 -3.98 14.34 -10.35
N VAL A 31 -3.70 14.06 -11.63
CA VAL A 31 -2.99 12.83 -12.06
C VAL A 31 -1.66 12.64 -11.32
N LEU A 32 -0.94 13.74 -11.07
CA LEU A 32 0.32 13.73 -10.33
C LEU A 32 0.16 13.21 -8.89
N PHE A 33 -0.94 13.57 -8.22
CA PHE A 33 -1.26 13.11 -6.87
C PHE A 33 -1.56 11.61 -6.85
N VAL A 34 -2.32 11.12 -7.83
CA VAL A 34 -2.62 9.69 -7.97
C VAL A 34 -1.34 8.89 -8.18
N LEU A 35 -0.47 9.33 -9.10
CA LEU A 35 0.84 8.72 -9.34
C LEU A 35 1.71 8.70 -8.07
N TRP A 36 1.79 9.82 -7.36
CA TRP A 36 2.53 9.92 -6.11
C TRP A 36 2.00 8.95 -5.04
N PHE A 37 0.67 8.87 -4.88
CA PHE A 37 0.05 7.97 -3.91
C PHE A 37 0.27 6.49 -4.25
N TYR A 38 0.16 6.12 -5.53
CA TYR A 38 0.49 4.75 -5.97
C TYR A 38 1.96 4.41 -5.76
N GLY A 39 2.86 5.36 -6.04
CA GLY A 39 4.29 5.21 -5.77
C GLY A 39 4.55 4.95 -4.28
N LEU A 40 3.87 5.68 -3.39
CA LEU A 40 3.93 5.46 -1.95
C LEU A 40 3.48 4.04 -1.57
N LEU A 41 2.33 3.58 -2.08
CA LEU A 41 1.81 2.24 -1.79
C LEU A 41 2.77 1.15 -2.25
N MET A 42 3.31 1.27 -3.47
CA MET A 42 4.32 0.34 -4.00
C MET A 42 5.58 0.34 -3.14
N PHE A 43 6.08 1.52 -2.76
CA PHE A 43 7.27 1.63 -1.93
C PHE A 43 7.07 0.98 -0.55
N VAL A 44 5.92 1.22 0.09
CA VAL A 44 5.57 0.58 1.37
C VAL A 44 5.45 -0.92 1.22
N ALA A 45 4.82 -1.43 0.16
CA ALA A 45 4.68 -2.86 -0.08
C ALA A 45 6.04 -3.55 -0.27
N VAL A 46 6.94 -2.93 -1.06
CA VAL A 46 8.31 -3.41 -1.25
C VAL A 46 9.11 -3.32 0.05
N ALA A 47 8.96 -2.24 0.82
CA ALA A 47 9.62 -2.11 2.10
C ALA A 47 9.11 -3.15 3.11
N GLN A 48 7.82 -3.46 3.14
CA GLN A 48 7.29 -4.52 4.01
C GLN A 48 7.77 -5.91 3.61
N SER A 49 7.99 -6.17 2.31
CA SER A 49 8.51 -7.45 1.83
C SER A 49 10.01 -7.63 2.09
N PHE A 50 10.79 -6.55 1.99
CA PHE A 50 12.24 -6.58 2.23
C PHE A 50 12.62 -6.35 3.70
N LEU A 51 12.00 -5.40 4.38
CA LEU A 51 12.37 -4.97 5.73
C LEU A 51 11.69 -5.86 6.78
N PHE A 52 12.50 -6.42 7.70
CA PHE A 52 12.11 -7.22 8.86
C PHE A 52 11.51 -8.61 8.60
N ARG A 53 11.54 -9.15 7.36
CA ARG A 53 10.98 -10.50 7.07
C ARG A 53 9.55 -10.70 7.64
N GLY A 54 8.76 -9.63 7.75
CA GLY A 54 7.41 -9.68 8.31
C GLY A 54 7.28 -9.63 9.84
N ILE A 55 8.36 -9.47 10.61
CA ILE A 55 8.32 -9.51 12.10
C ILE A 55 7.60 -8.28 12.69
N ARG A 56 7.71 -7.10 12.07
CA ARG A 56 7.07 -5.85 12.55
C ARG A 56 6.48 -5.02 11.40
N PRO A 57 5.36 -5.45 10.79
CA PRO A 57 4.81 -4.84 9.57
C PRO A 57 4.34 -3.39 9.75
N ARG A 58 4.01 -2.98 10.97
CA ARG A 58 3.60 -1.60 11.27
C ARG A 58 4.78 -0.64 11.30
N ALA A 59 5.91 -1.07 11.87
CA ALA A 59 7.10 -0.24 11.96
C ALA A 59 7.72 -0.02 10.57
N SER A 60 7.73 -1.04 9.70
CA SER A 60 8.19 -0.90 8.33
C SER A 60 7.35 0.09 7.52
N SER A 61 6.02 0.07 7.64
CA SER A 61 5.17 1.04 6.93
C SER A 61 5.41 2.48 7.37
N ILE A 62 5.57 2.72 8.67
CA ILE A 62 5.83 4.07 9.18
C ILE A 62 7.17 4.58 8.66
N ILE A 63 8.21 3.75 8.73
CA ILE A 63 9.55 4.11 8.26
C ILE A 63 9.53 4.34 6.74
N ALA A 64 8.97 3.41 5.97
CA ALA A 64 8.92 3.49 4.52
C ALA A 64 8.09 4.68 4.04
N GLY A 65 6.93 4.92 4.66
CA GLY A 65 6.09 6.07 4.35
C GLY A 65 6.78 7.39 4.66
N THR A 66 7.44 7.49 5.81
CA THR A 66 8.22 8.68 6.20
C THR A 66 9.34 8.92 5.19
N LEU A 67 10.10 7.89 4.83
CA LEU A 67 11.21 8.00 3.88
C LEU A 67 10.73 8.45 2.49
N TYR A 68 9.63 7.88 2.00
CA TYR A 68 9.05 8.24 0.70
C TYR A 68 8.55 9.68 0.68
N VAL A 69 7.88 10.12 1.73
CA VAL A 69 7.37 11.49 1.84
C VAL A 69 8.51 12.50 1.93
N VAL A 70 9.56 12.21 2.71
CA VAL A 70 10.75 13.06 2.78
C VAL A 70 11.45 13.12 1.43
N ALA A 71 11.68 11.97 0.78
CA ALA A 71 12.34 11.92 -0.52
C ALA A 71 11.55 12.68 -1.60
N SER A 72 10.24 12.47 -1.67
CA SER A 72 9.39 13.19 -2.64
C SER A 72 9.33 14.70 -2.36
N CYS A 73 9.38 15.12 -1.09
CA CYS A 73 9.50 16.53 -0.74
C CYS A 73 10.83 17.13 -1.22
N LEU A 74 11.95 16.44 -0.98
CA LEU A 74 13.27 16.89 -1.45
C LEU A 74 13.35 16.99 -2.97
N ILE A 75 12.79 16.01 -3.70
CA ILE A 75 12.73 16.03 -5.16
C ILE A 75 11.90 17.22 -5.63
N ALA A 76 10.74 17.47 -5.00
CA ALA A 76 9.91 18.61 -5.37
C ALA A 76 10.64 19.93 -5.16
N ILE A 77 11.31 20.12 -4.02
CA ILE A 77 12.14 21.30 -3.75
C ILE A 77 13.22 21.46 -4.83
N ALA A 78 13.93 20.38 -5.16
CA ALA A 78 14.98 20.39 -6.17
C ALA A 78 14.45 20.80 -7.56
N VAL A 79 13.28 20.28 -7.96
CA VAL A 79 12.63 20.65 -9.23
C VAL A 79 12.24 22.12 -9.23
N VAL A 80 11.69 22.65 -8.14
CA VAL A 80 11.31 24.06 -8.05
C VAL A 80 12.51 24.99 -8.19
N ILE A 81 13.60 24.67 -7.48
CA ILE A 81 14.86 25.41 -7.56
C ILE A 81 15.42 25.36 -8.98
N ALA A 82 15.44 24.19 -9.62
CA ALA A 82 15.97 24.02 -10.97
C ALA A 82 15.12 24.72 -12.05
N SER A 83 13.80 24.81 -11.85
CA SER A 83 12.86 25.29 -12.88
C SER A 83 12.60 26.80 -12.83
N ASN A 84 13.11 27.51 -11.82
CA ASN A 84 12.80 28.94 -11.56
C ASN A 84 11.29 29.26 -11.56
N VAL A 85 10.44 28.27 -11.27
CA VAL A 85 8.99 28.46 -11.22
C VAL A 85 8.64 29.17 -9.92
N PRO A 86 7.81 30.24 -9.95
CA PRO A 86 7.42 30.93 -8.73
C PRO A 86 6.77 29.97 -7.74
N TYR A 87 7.24 30.00 -6.49
CA TYR A 87 6.87 29.14 -5.35
C TYR A 87 5.36 29.05 -5.06
N ARG A 88 4.57 30.01 -5.56
CA ARG A 88 3.10 30.01 -5.48
C ARG A 88 2.42 29.08 -6.49
N LEU A 89 3.04 28.82 -7.65
CA LEU A 89 2.53 27.95 -8.72
C LEU A 89 3.11 26.54 -8.66
N SER A 90 4.12 26.29 -7.83
CA SER A 90 4.88 25.04 -7.83
C SER A 90 4.26 23.88 -7.02
N GLY A 91 3.13 24.10 -6.35
CA GLY A 91 2.51 23.08 -5.49
C GLY A 91 3.26 22.80 -4.18
N MET A 92 4.33 23.55 -3.85
CA MET A 92 5.08 23.42 -2.59
C MET A 92 4.23 23.45 -1.31
N PRO A 93 3.17 24.27 -1.17
CA PRO A 93 2.32 24.26 0.03
C PRO A 93 1.61 22.92 0.24
N CYS A 94 1.21 22.25 -0.84
CA CYS A 94 0.58 20.94 -0.80
C CYS A 94 1.56 19.83 -0.39
N ILE A 95 2.84 19.97 -0.77
CA ILE A 95 3.89 19.00 -0.47
C ILE A 95 4.38 19.15 0.97
N CYS A 96 4.49 20.38 1.49
CA CYS A 96 4.76 20.61 2.91
C CYS A 96 3.61 20.11 3.80
N ALA A 97 2.35 20.30 3.39
CA ALA A 97 1.22 19.68 4.08
C ALA A 97 1.31 18.14 4.05
N ALA A 98 1.72 17.55 2.92
CA ALA A 98 1.95 16.12 2.80
C ALA A 98 3.09 15.60 3.70
N VAL A 99 4.09 16.42 4.07
CA VAL A 99 5.13 16.06 5.05
C VAL A 99 4.56 15.89 6.46
N PHE A 100 3.69 16.81 6.90
CA PHE A 100 3.03 16.70 8.21
C PHE A 100 2.04 15.54 8.26
N PHE A 101 1.32 15.30 7.18
CA PHE A 101 0.40 14.16 7.07
C PHE A 101 1.09 12.88 6.61
N GLY A 102 2.40 12.89 6.31
CA GLY A 102 3.13 11.77 5.73
C GLY A 102 3.15 10.51 6.60
N PRO A 103 3.48 10.61 7.89
CA PRO A 103 3.38 9.48 8.82
C PRO A 103 1.95 8.96 8.95
N ALA A 104 0.94 9.84 8.97
CA ALA A 104 -0.47 9.46 9.02
C ALA A 104 -0.90 8.75 7.72
N ALA A 105 -0.48 9.26 6.56
CA ALA A 105 -0.74 8.67 5.25
C ALA A 105 -0.04 7.31 5.10
N GLY A 106 1.21 7.20 5.55
CA GLY A 106 1.95 5.93 5.61
C GLY A 106 1.32 4.92 6.56
N TYR A 107 0.76 5.38 7.67
CA TYR A 107 0.01 4.54 8.61
C TYR A 107 -1.32 4.05 8.01
N VAL A 108 -2.09 4.94 7.36
CA VAL A 108 -3.34 4.59 6.67
C VAL A 108 -3.07 3.65 5.50
N ALA A 109 -2.03 3.90 4.71
CA ALA A 109 -1.54 3.00 3.66
C ALA A 109 -1.17 1.63 4.23
N GLY A 110 -0.40 1.59 5.33
CA GLY A 110 -0.04 0.35 6.02
C GLY A 110 -1.26 -0.40 6.55
N LEU A 111 -2.27 0.31 7.08
CA LEU A 111 -3.55 -0.25 7.50
C LEU A 111 -4.34 -0.82 6.32
N LEU A 112 -4.38 -0.11 5.19
CA LEU A 112 -5.02 -0.59 3.98
C LEU A 112 -4.37 -1.88 3.50
N VAL A 113 -3.03 -1.92 3.37
CA VAL A 113 -2.31 -3.13 2.98
C VAL A 113 -2.54 -4.26 3.99
N ALA A 114 -2.44 -3.98 5.29
CA ALA A 114 -2.65 -4.99 6.34
C ALA A 114 -4.08 -5.54 6.35
N SER A 115 -5.08 -4.68 6.17
CA SER A 115 -6.49 -5.09 6.11
C SER A 115 -6.76 -5.98 4.89
N LEU A 116 -6.16 -5.63 3.76
CA LEU A 116 -6.28 -6.39 2.52
C LEU A 116 -5.63 -7.77 2.65
N LEU A 117 -4.46 -7.87 3.28
CA LEU A 117 -3.83 -9.16 3.62
C LEU A 117 -4.68 -9.98 4.61
N ALA A 118 -5.26 -9.34 5.63
CA ALA A 118 -6.11 -10.03 6.60
C ALA A 118 -7.39 -10.60 5.94
N VAL A 119 -7.99 -9.88 4.99
CA VAL A 119 -9.13 -10.38 4.22
C VAL A 119 -8.74 -11.62 3.39
N VAL A 120 -7.56 -11.61 2.77
CA VAL A 120 -7.04 -12.77 2.05
C VAL A 120 -6.84 -13.96 2.99
N ASP A 121 -6.22 -13.76 4.16
CA ASP A 121 -6.00 -14.80 5.17
C ASP A 121 -7.31 -15.42 5.67
N ILE A 122 -8.33 -14.60 5.92
CA ILE A 122 -9.66 -15.06 6.33
C ILE A 122 -10.30 -15.90 5.21
N GLY A 123 -10.20 -15.45 3.96
CA GLY A 123 -10.69 -16.20 2.80
C GLY A 123 -10.01 -17.56 2.65
N GLU A 124 -8.71 -17.66 2.91
CA GLU A 124 -7.99 -18.93 2.93
C GLU A 124 -8.48 -19.86 4.06
N ARG A 125 -8.70 -19.33 5.28
CA ARG A 125 -9.22 -20.12 6.41
C ARG A 125 -10.61 -20.68 6.15
N ILE A 126 -11.52 -19.90 5.55
CA ILE A 126 -12.88 -20.34 5.23
C ILE A 126 -12.85 -21.48 4.20
N VAL A 127 -12.02 -21.33 3.16
CA VAL A 127 -11.88 -22.35 2.12
C VAL A 127 -11.23 -23.62 2.65
N LYS A 128 -10.23 -23.50 3.53
CA LYS A 128 -9.60 -24.67 4.17
C LYS A 128 -10.58 -25.42 5.07
N ARG A 129 -11.42 -24.71 5.85
CA ARG A 129 -12.50 -25.34 6.65
C ARG A 129 -13.50 -26.11 5.77
N ARG A 130 -13.88 -25.59 4.61
CA ARG A 130 -14.81 -26.26 3.69
C ARG A 130 -14.24 -27.51 3.01
N ARG A 131 -12.92 -27.67 2.93
CA ARG A 131 -12.28 -28.87 2.36
C ARG A 131 -12.07 -30.00 3.36
N SER A 132 -12.34 -29.78 4.65
CA SER A 132 -12.15 -30.77 5.71
C SER A 132 -13.37 -31.61 6.16
N PRO A 133 -14.45 -31.89 5.39
CA PRO A 133 -15.51 -32.80 5.84
C PRO A 133 -15.52 -34.23 5.26
N SER A 134 -14.47 -34.75 4.59
CA SER A 134 -14.57 -36.07 3.93
C SER A 134 -13.42 -37.07 4.15
N ASP A 135 -12.57 -36.88 5.16
CA ASP A 135 -11.52 -37.86 5.55
C ASP A 135 -11.86 -38.66 6.83
N VAL A 136 -13.10 -38.59 7.34
CA VAL A 136 -13.50 -39.27 8.59
C VAL A 136 -14.21 -40.62 8.35
N ASP A 137 -14.60 -40.96 7.12
CA ASP A 137 -15.35 -42.20 6.84
C ASP A 137 -14.52 -43.33 6.22
N GLY A 138 -13.18 -43.27 6.30
CA GLY A 138 -12.28 -44.25 5.68
C GLY A 138 -11.66 -45.30 6.60
N ASN A 139 -12.03 -45.36 7.88
CA ASN A 139 -11.43 -46.32 8.84
C ASN A 139 -12.48 -47.08 9.65
N THR A 140 -13.23 -47.91 8.95
CA THR A 140 -13.81 -49.14 9.49
C THR A 140 -13.65 -50.19 8.39
N ASP A 141 -12.58 -50.97 8.47
CA ASP A 141 -12.54 -52.42 8.21
C ASP A 141 -11.12 -52.96 8.45
#